data_AF-F6EH09-F1
#
_entry.id   AF-F6EH09-F1
#
_cell.length_a   1.000
_cell.length_b   1.000
_cell.length_c   1.000
_cell.angle_alpha   90.00
_cell.angle_beta   90.00
_cell.angle_gamma   90.00
#
_symmetry.space_group_name_H-M   'P 1'
#
loop_
_entity.id
_entity.type
_entity.pdbx_description
1 polymer ?
#
loop_
_entity_poly.entity_id
_entity_poly.type
_entity_poly.pdbx_seq_one_letter_code
_entity_poly.pdbx_strand_id
1 'polypeptide(L)'
;MLLTLAVGTVLAVLFVLELIALAAIGVLAWSAGAALSGTAAGIAFGVLAVSVAGIAWFLFAAERPYFDHPPARLVVKVVVFAVAAYSVWSLASPMWAGIFVAALLAVHAVASLRILPAD
;
A
#
# COMPACT_ATOMS: atom_id res chain seq x y z
N MET A 1 -28.58 -5.94 2.91
CA MET A 1 -28.17 -5.78 1.51
C MET A 1 -27.42 -4.47 1.26
N LEU A 2 -27.99 -3.29 1.54
CA LEU A 2 -27.28 -2.02 1.33
C LEU A 2 -25.99 -1.88 2.15
N LEU A 3 -26.03 -2.26 3.43
CA LEU A 3 -24.85 -2.24 4.31
C LEU A 3 -23.73 -3.16 3.79
N THR A 4 -24.10 -4.36 3.33
CA THR A 4 -23.18 -5.38 2.81
C THR A 4 -22.51 -4.94 1.51
N LEU A 5 -23.26 -4.27 0.63
CA LEU A 5 -22.72 -3.69 -0.60
C LEU A 5 -21.75 -2.54 -0.30
N ALA A 6 -22.12 -1.63 0.61
CA ALA A 6 -21.27 -0.51 1.00
C ALA A 6 -19.93 -0.97 1.60
N VAL A 7 -19.97 -1.97 2.48
CA VAL A 7 -18.78 -2.63 3.04
C VAL A 7 -17.91 -3.23 1.94
N GLY A 8 -18.51 -4.00 1.03
CA GLY A 8 -17.77 -4.61 -0.08
C GLY A 8 -17.10 -3.57 -0.97
N THR A 9 -17.76 -2.44 -1.24
CA THR A 9 -17.17 -1.33 -1.99
C THR A 9 -15.96 -0.72 -1.28
N VAL A 10 -16.04 -0.48 0.04
CA VAL A 10 -14.90 0.07 0.80
C VAL A 10 -13.70 -0.87 0.75
N LEU A 11 -13.92 -2.18 0.95
CA LEU A 11 -12.85 -3.18 0.87
C LEU A 11 -12.25 -3.28 -0.53
N ALA A 12 -13.08 -3.23 -1.58
CA ALA A 12 -12.60 -3.23 -2.96
C ALA A 12 -11.74 -1.98 -3.27
N VAL A 13 -12.16 -0.81 -2.79
CA VAL A 13 -11.37 0.43 -2.95
C VAL A 13 -10.06 0.35 -2.17
N LEU A 14 -10.07 -0.18 -0.94
CA LEU A 14 -8.83 -0.43 -0.19
C LEU A 14 -7.87 -1.30 -0.96
N PHE A 15 -8.35 -2.44 -1.47
CA PHE A 15 -7.55 -3.36 -2.24
C PHE A 15 -6.93 -2.68 -3.47
N VAL A 16 -7.70 -1.87 -4.21
CA VAL A 16 -7.18 -1.12 -5.36
C VAL A 16 -6.11 -0.13 -4.94
N LEU A 17 -6.30 0.61 -3.83
CA LEU A 17 -5.30 1.55 -3.33
C LEU A 17 -4.02 0.85 -2.87
N GLU A 18 -4.14 -0.31 -2.22
CA GLU A 18 -3.00 -1.15 -1.82
C GLU A 18 -2.26 -1.71 -3.05
N LEU A 19 -2.99 -2.13 -4.09
CA LEU A 19 -2.39 -2.57 -5.35
C LEU A 19 -1.65 -1.43 -6.05
N ILE A 20 -2.22 -0.23 -6.07
CA ILE A 20 -1.55 0.97 -6.60
C ILE A 20 -0.28 1.27 -5.79
N ALA A 21 -0.32 1.15 -4.45
CA ALA A 21 0.87 1.33 -3.62
C ALA A 21 1.98 0.36 -4.02
N LEU A 22 1.69 -0.94 -4.09
CA LEU A 22 2.68 -1.96 -4.44
C LEU A 22 3.22 -1.75 -5.86
N ALA A 23 2.34 -1.43 -6.82
CA ALA A 23 2.73 -1.15 -8.19
C ALA A 23 3.66 0.07 -8.28
N ALA A 24 3.31 1.18 -7.61
CA ALA A 24 4.13 2.39 -7.61
C ALA A 24 5.52 2.12 -7.01
N ILE A 25 5.58 1.42 -5.87
CA ILE A 25 6.85 1.03 -5.23
C ILE A 25 7.69 0.17 -6.18
N GLY A 26 7.07 -0.86 -6.78
CA GLY A 26 7.75 -1.77 -7.69
C GLY A 26 8.28 -1.07 -8.94
N VAL A 27 7.49 -0.20 -9.55
CA VAL A 27 7.89 0.55 -10.76
C VAL A 27 9.03 1.54 -10.44
N LEU A 28 8.98 2.22 -9.30
CA LEU A 28 10.06 3.13 -8.90
C LEU A 28 11.36 2.36 -8.62
N ALA A 29 11.27 1.23 -7.91
CA ALA A 29 12.43 0.39 -7.64
C ALA A 29 13.01 -0.22 -8.94
N TRP A 30 12.14 -0.61 -9.87
CA TRP A 30 12.55 -1.09 -11.18
C TRP A 30 13.27 -0.02 -11.99
N SER A 31 12.74 1.20 -12.07
CA SER A 31 13.36 2.28 -12.82
C SER A 31 14.72 2.68 -12.22
N ALA A 32 14.82 2.71 -10.89
CA ALA A 32 16.09 2.93 -10.20
C ALA A 32 17.12 1.83 -10.48
N GLY A 33 16.73 0.56 -10.39
CA GLY A 33 17.63 -0.57 -10.68
C GLY A 33 18.05 -0.63 -12.15
N ALA A 34 17.13 -0.35 -13.07
CA ALA A 34 17.39 -0.32 -14.50
C ALA A 34 18.40 0.77 -14.88
N ALA A 35 18.31 1.94 -14.25
CA ALA A 35 19.25 3.05 -14.44
C ALA A 35 20.67 2.74 -13.93
N LEU A 36 20.79 1.90 -12.89
CA LEU A 36 22.08 1.56 -12.28
C LEU A 36 22.88 0.53 -13.08
N SER A 37 22.25 -0.57 -13.48
CA SER A 37 22.96 -1.74 -14.00
C SER A 37 22.18 -2.50 -15.09
N GLY A 38 21.18 -1.86 -15.70
CA GLY A 38 20.39 -2.42 -16.80
C GLY A 38 19.18 -3.23 -16.35
N THR A 39 18.45 -3.79 -17.34
CA THR A 39 17.10 -4.36 -17.16
C THR A 39 17.04 -5.47 -16.11
N ALA A 40 18.04 -6.34 -16.03
CA ALA A 40 18.08 -7.43 -15.06
C ALA A 40 18.11 -6.92 -13.61
N ALA A 41 18.91 -5.88 -13.35
CA ALA A 41 18.92 -5.21 -12.06
C ALA A 41 17.57 -4.56 -11.77
N GLY A 42 16.98 -3.87 -12.74
CA GLY A 42 15.63 -3.31 -12.62
C GLY A 42 14.60 -4.36 -12.16
N ILE A 43 14.55 -5.52 -12.82
CA ILE A 43 13.64 -6.61 -12.43
C ILE A 43 13.91 -7.06 -10.99
N ALA A 44 15.18 -7.28 -10.64
CA ALA A 44 15.56 -7.71 -9.30
C ALA A 44 15.14 -6.70 -8.21
N PHE A 45 15.40 -5.40 -8.41
CA PHE A 45 15.01 -4.35 -7.48
C PHE A 45 13.49 -4.18 -7.38
N GLY A 46 12.78 -4.23 -8.51
CA GLY A 46 11.32 -4.15 -8.54
C GLY A 46 10.67 -5.28 -7.78
N VAL A 47 11.07 -6.53 -8.06
CA VAL A 47 10.56 -7.72 -7.35
C VAL A 47 10.92 -7.65 -5.87
N LEU A 48 12.17 -7.34 -5.53
CA LEU A 48 12.62 -7.25 -4.14
C LEU A 48 11.81 -6.21 -3.35
N ALA A 49 11.60 -5.01 -3.90
CA ALA A 49 10.86 -3.96 -3.23
C ALA A 49 9.39 -4.35 -2.97
N VAL A 50 8.72 -4.93 -3.96
CA VAL A 50 7.33 -5.43 -3.81
C VAL A 50 7.26 -6.57 -2.80
N SER A 51 8.20 -7.52 -2.86
CA SER A 51 8.25 -8.65 -1.92
C SER A 51 8.49 -8.18 -0.49
N VAL A 52 9.44 -7.27 -0.26
CA VAL A 52 9.72 -6.72 1.08
C VAL A 52 8.52 -5.95 1.62
N ALA A 53 7.90 -5.09 0.81
CA ALA A 53 6.71 -4.35 1.21
C ALA A 53 5.53 -5.30 1.53
N GLY A 54 5.28 -6.28 0.66
CA GLY A 54 4.21 -7.26 0.85
C GLY A 54 4.43 -8.17 2.07
N ILE A 55 5.67 -8.62 2.30
CA ILE A 55 6.03 -9.41 3.49
C ILE A 55 5.86 -8.58 4.76
N ALA A 56 6.40 -7.36 4.80
CA ALA A 56 6.22 -6.48 5.95
C ALA A 56 4.73 -6.22 6.23
N TRP A 57 3.94 -6.04 5.18
CA TRP A 57 2.50 -5.85 5.27
C TRP A 57 1.80 -7.07 5.88
N PHE A 58 2.05 -8.26 5.33
CA PHE A 58 1.49 -9.52 5.83
C PHE A 58 1.86 -9.78 7.30
N LEU A 59 3.11 -9.51 7.67
CA LEU A 59 3.60 -9.78 9.02
C LEU A 59 2.99 -8.86 10.08
N PHE A 60 2.76 -7.58 9.75
CA PHE A 60 2.43 -6.57 10.78
C PHE A 60 1.21 -5.69 10.48
N ALA A 61 0.91 -5.39 9.22
CA ALA A 61 -0.06 -4.37 8.83
C ALA A 61 -1.40 -4.92 8.31
N ALA A 62 -1.43 -6.19 7.90
CA ALA A 62 -2.64 -6.87 7.47
C ALA A 62 -3.73 -6.87 8.55
N GLU A 63 -4.98 -7.07 8.15
CA GLU A 63 -6.12 -7.14 9.08
C GLU A 63 -6.00 -8.31 10.06
N ARG A 64 -5.46 -9.43 9.57
CA ARG A 64 -5.03 -10.60 10.36
C ARG A 64 -3.50 -10.73 10.25
N PRO A 65 -2.72 -9.90 10.95
CA PRO A 65 -1.27 -9.93 10.85
C PRO A 65 -0.72 -11.19 11.51
N TYR A 66 0.41 -11.70 11.02
CA TYR A 66 1.09 -12.83 11.65
C TYR A 66 1.57 -12.49 13.07
N PHE A 67 2.06 -11.26 13.26
CA PHE A 67 2.47 -10.73 14.57
C PHE A 67 1.49 -9.66 15.03
N ASP A 68 0.75 -9.92 16.11
CA ASP A 68 -0.15 -8.94 16.70
C ASP A 68 0.59 -7.99 17.66
N HIS A 69 1.28 -7.01 17.08
CA HIS A 69 2.01 -5.98 17.83
C HIS A 69 1.55 -4.58 17.39
N PRO A 70 0.61 -3.92 18.12
CA PRO A 70 -0.04 -2.69 17.66
C PRO A 70 0.91 -1.53 17.30
N PRO A 71 2.02 -1.28 18.04
CA PRO A 71 2.99 -0.26 17.63
C PRO A 71 3.69 -0.59 16.29
N ALA A 72 4.01 -1.87 16.06
CA ALA A 72 4.69 -2.29 14.84
C ALA A 72 3.75 -2.17 13.63
N ARG A 73 2.46 -2.50 13.81
CA ARG A 73 1.41 -2.30 12.81
C ARG A 73 1.36 -0.85 12.32
N LEU A 74 1.35 0.11 13.25
CA LEU A 74 1.32 1.53 12.89
C LEU A 74 2.57 1.95 12.13
N VAL A 75 3.75 1.57 12.63
CA VAL A 75 5.04 1.89 12.00
C VAL A 75 5.09 1.34 10.57
N VAL A 76 4.74 0.07 10.36
CA VAL A 76 4.77 -0.54 9.03
C VAL A 76 3.79 0.14 8.08
N LYS A 77 2.56 0.46 8.54
CA LYS A 77 1.59 1.20 7.72
C LYS A 77 2.13 2.56 7.29
N VAL A 78 2.67 3.34 8.23
CA VAL A 78 3.23 4.67 7.96
C VAL A 78 4.38 4.57 6.97
N VAL A 79 5.31 3.63 7.17
CA VAL A 79 6.47 3.44 6.30
C VAL A 79 6.03 3.04 4.89
N VAL A 80 5.21 1.99 4.74
CA VAL A 80 4.78 1.51 3.43
C VAL A 80 3.99 2.59 2.68
N PHE A 81 3.10 3.31 3.35
CA PHE A 81 2.34 4.38 2.72
C PHE A 81 3.18 5.61 2.38
N ALA A 82 4.17 5.97 3.20
CA ALA A 82 5.10 7.05 2.88
C ALA A 82 5.94 6.70 1.63
N VAL A 83 6.44 5.47 1.55
CA VAL A 83 7.20 4.98 0.39
C VAL A 83 6.31 4.91 -0.85
N ALA A 84 5.07 4.45 -0.73
CA ALA A 84 4.10 4.47 -1.82
C ALA A 84 3.79 5.89 -2.31
N ALA A 85 3.52 6.83 -1.39
CA ALA A 85 3.25 8.22 -1.71
C ALA A 85 4.45 8.89 -2.41
N TYR A 86 5.66 8.64 -1.92
CA TYR A 86 6.90 9.08 -2.56
C TYR A 86 7.06 8.49 -3.96
N SER A 87 6.68 7.22 -4.15
CA SER A 87 6.74 6.56 -5.45
C SER A 87 5.75 7.17 -6.44
N VAL A 88 4.50 7.42 -6.02
CA VAL A 88 3.51 8.12 -6.84
C VAL A 88 3.97 9.54 -7.19
N TRP A 89 4.57 10.24 -6.23
CA TRP A 89 5.11 11.58 -6.45
C TRP A 89 6.20 11.56 -7.52
N SER A 90 7.14 10.61 -7.42
CA SER A 90 8.28 10.48 -8.31
C SER A 90 7.90 10.01 -9.72
N LEU A 91 6.87 9.17 -9.85
CA LEU A 91 6.44 8.58 -11.12
C LEU A 91 5.39 9.41 -11.86
N ALA A 92 4.59 10.22 -11.16
CA ALA A 92 3.49 10.97 -11.75
C ALA A 92 3.59 12.48 -11.46
N SER A 93 3.11 12.93 -10.31
CA SER A 93 3.19 14.34 -9.90
C SER A 93 2.89 14.52 -8.40
N PRO A 94 3.27 15.67 -7.80
CA PRO A 94 2.93 15.95 -6.39
C PRO A 94 1.42 15.96 -6.14
N MET A 95 0.64 16.42 -7.13
CA MET A 95 -0.82 16.46 -7.03
C MET A 95 -1.41 15.05 -6.92
N TRP A 96 -0.94 14.10 -7.75
CA TRP A 96 -1.41 12.72 -7.71
C TRP A 96 -1.02 12.01 -6.41
N ALA A 97 0.17 12.29 -5.87
CA ALA A 97 0.57 11.79 -4.56
C ALA A 97 -0.36 12.31 -3.45
N GLY A 98 -0.73 13.59 -3.50
CA GLY A 98 -1.69 14.19 -2.57
C GLY A 98 -3.07 13.53 -2.65
N ILE A 99 -3.60 13.33 -3.87
CA ILE A 99 -4.88 12.63 -4.09
C ILE A 99 -4.82 11.20 -3.57
N PHE A 100 -3.72 10.49 -3.87
CA PHE A 100 -3.51 9.11 -3.41
C PHE A 100 -3.51 9.01 -1.88
N VAL A 101 -2.73 9.87 -1.20
CA VAL A 101 -2.70 9.90 0.27
C VAL A 101 -4.07 10.25 0.85
N ALA A 102 -4.75 11.25 0.29
CA ALA A 102 -6.08 11.65 0.76
C ALA A 102 -7.10 10.51 0.62
N ALA A 103 -7.13 9.83 -0.53
CA ALA A 103 -7.99 8.68 -0.75
C ALA A 103 -7.66 7.54 0.22
N LEU A 104 -6.37 7.27 0.42
CA LEU A 104 -5.90 6.20 1.29
C LEU A 104 -6.29 6.44 2.76
N LEU A 105 -6.10 7.66 3.25
CA LEU A 105 -6.51 8.06 4.60
C LEU A 105 -8.03 8.01 4.77
N ALA A 106 -8.79 8.54 3.80
CA ALA A 106 -10.24 8.57 3.86
C ALA A 106 -10.83 7.16 3.92
N VAL A 107 -10.37 6.26 3.05
CA VAL A 107 -10.91 4.90 2.98
C VAL A 107 -10.46 4.07 4.19
N HIS A 108 -9.22 4.22 4.67
CA HIS A 108 -8.78 3.58 5.92
C HIS A 108 -9.57 4.08 7.14
N ALA A 109 -9.83 5.38 7.23
CA ALA A 109 -10.66 5.95 8.28
C ALA A 109 -12.07 5.33 8.26
N VAL A 110 -12.72 5.28 7.10
CA VAL A 110 -14.03 4.65 6.94
C VAL A 110 -14.00 3.17 7.34
N ALA A 111 -13.00 2.41 6.92
CA ALA A 111 -12.86 1.01 7.28
C ALA A 111 -12.65 0.79 8.79
N SER A 112 -11.96 1.73 9.46
CA SER A 112 -11.73 1.66 10.91
C SER A 112 -12.97 1.95 11.77
N LEU A 113 -14.03 2.54 11.21
CA LEU A 113 -15.23 2.96 11.95
C LEU A 113 -16.15 1.79 12.42
N ARG A 114 -15.68 0.54 12.44
CA ARG A 114 -16.44 -0.65 12.93
C ARG A 114 -17.87 -0.77 12.36
N ILE A 115 -18.05 -0.44 11.09
CA ILE A 115 -19.30 -0.79 10.36
C ILE A 115 -19.26 -2.27 9.93
N LEU A 116 -18.08 -2.89 9.97
CA LEU A 116 -17.85 -4.31 9.72
C LEU A 116 -18.26 -5.13 10.95
N PRO A 117 -19.12 -6.16 10.81
CA PRO A 117 -19.34 -7.13 11.88
C PRO A 117 -17.99 -7.68 12.33
N ALA A 118 -17.75 -7.70 13.63
CA ALA A 118 -16.66 -8.49 14.18
C ALA A 118 -17.06 -9.96 14.00
N ASP A 119 -16.33 -10.68 13.16
CA ASP A 119 -16.37 -12.15 13.15
C ASP A 119 -15.96 -12.69 14.53
#